data_AF-A0A7W5VDA7-F1
#
_entry.id   AF-A0A7W5VDA7-F1
#
_cell.length_a   1.000
_cell.length_b   1.000
_cell.length_c   1.000
_cell.angle_alpha   90.00
_cell.angle_beta   90.00
_cell.angle_gamma   90.00
#
_symmetry.space_group_name_H-M   'P 1'
#
loop_
_entity.id
_entity.type
_entity.pdbx_description
1 polymer ?
#
loop_
_entity_poly.entity_id
_entity_poly.type
_entity_poly.pdbx_seq_one_letter_code
_entity_poly.pdbx_strand_id
1 'polypeptide(L)' 'MDASGLAGRARIVLACAEPGASNAQVARDLGMNVATVRRWRAAYAQGGIDALLDRPRTGRPKAELTVTEEERVTLQR' A
#
# COMPACT_ATOMS: atom_id res chain seq x y z
N MET A 1 0.96 2.71 -10.50
CA MET A 1 1.19 3.58 -9.33
C MET A 1 -0.18 3.94 -8.78
N ASP A 2 -0.63 3.24 -7.74
CA ASP A 2 -1.92 3.54 -7.12
C ASP A 2 -1.76 4.74 -6.19
N ALA A 3 -1.98 5.94 -6.73
CA ALA A 3 -1.84 7.22 -6.02
C ALA A 3 -2.69 7.31 -4.74
N SER A 4 -3.78 6.53 -4.68
CA SER A 4 -4.67 6.41 -3.52
C SER A 4 -3.97 5.84 -2.29
N GLY A 5 -3.04 4.89 -2.48
CA GLY A 5 -2.30 4.25 -1.39
C GLY A 5 -1.25 5.17 -0.77
N LEU A 6 -0.47 5.87 -1.60
CA LEU A 6 0.59 6.78 -1.12
C LEU A 6 0.01 7.98 -0.38
N ALA A 7 -1.03 8.61 -0.93
CA ALA A 7 -1.65 9.79 -0.32
C ALA A 7 -2.18 9.49 1.10
N GLY A 8 -2.78 8.31 1.32
CA GLY A 8 -3.23 7.91 2.65
C GLY A 8 -2.08 7.74 3.66
N ARG A 9 -0.98 7.11 3.24
CA ARG A 9 0.22 6.90 4.08
C ARG A 9 0.92 8.22 4.40
N ALA A 10 1.04 9.12 3.42
CA ALA A 10 1.60 10.45 3.61
C ALA A 10 0.76 11.27 4.61
N ARG A 11 -0.58 11.19 4.52
CA ARG A 11 -1.49 11.85 5.49
C ARG A 11 -1.25 11.40 6.93
N ILE A 12 -1.01 10.11 7.14
CA ILE A 12 -0.64 9.56 8.46
C ILE A 12 0.64 10.21 8.98
N VAL A 13 1.70 10.24 8.16
CA VAL A 13 3.01 10.77 8.57
C VAL A 13 2.92 12.24 8.92
N LEU A 14 2.24 13.04 8.09
CA LEU A 14 2.04 14.46 8.34
C LEU A 14 1.26 14.70 9.65
N ALA A 15 0.15 13.99 9.86
CA ALA A 15 -0.63 14.10 11.10
C ALA A 15 0.19 13.67 12.35
N CYS A 16 1.09 12.70 12.23
CA CYS A 16 1.99 12.30 13.31
C CYS A 16 3.13 13.30 13.58
N ALA A 17 3.41 14.22 12.65
CA ALA A 17 4.44 15.25 12.80
C ALA A 17 3.93 16.50 13.54
N GLU A 18 2.61 16.63 13.67
CA GLU A 18 2.00 17.73 14.43
C GLU A 18 2.43 17.70 15.91
N PRO A 19 2.73 18.86 16.53
CA PRO A 19 3.14 18.93 17.93
C PRO A 19 2.14 18.26 18.87
N GLY A 20 2.61 17.35 19.73
CA GLY A 20 1.76 16.65 20.70
C GLY A 20 0.88 15.54 20.11
N ALA A 21 0.99 15.25 18.80
CA ALA A 21 0.20 14.20 18.18
C ALA A 21 0.53 12.81 18.75
N SER A 22 -0.51 12.13 19.26
CA SER A 22 -0.42 10.71 19.62
C SER A 22 -0.92 9.84 18.47
N ASN A 23 -0.34 8.64 18.31
CA ASN A 23 -0.82 7.70 17.27
C ASN A 23 -2.29 7.31 17.46
N ALA A 24 -2.79 7.32 18.70
CA ALA A 24 -4.20 7.03 19.00
C ALA A 24 -5.13 8.15 18.51
N GLN A 25 -4.72 9.40 18.68
CA GLN A 25 -5.48 10.56 18.20
C GLN A 25 -5.48 10.61 16.67
N VAL A 26 -4.31 10.48 16.03
CA VAL A 26 -4.21 10.43 14.57
C VAL A 26 -5.06 9.31 13.97
N ALA A 27 -5.07 8.13 14.60
CA ALA A 27 -5.90 7.01 14.17
C ALA A 27 -7.39 7.33 14.24
N ARG A 28 -7.85 7.95 15.34
CA ARG A 28 -9.23 8.40 15.50
C ARG A 28 -9.61 9.42 14.42
N ASP A 29 -8.77 10.44 14.23
CA ASP A 29 -9.05 11.56 13.31
C ASP A 29 -9.06 11.11 11.85
N LEU A 30 -8.25 10.11 11.48
CA LEU A 30 -8.21 9.55 10.13
C LEU A 30 -9.13 8.34 9.92
N GLY A 31 -9.87 7.90 10.95
CA GLY A 31 -10.74 6.71 10.87
C GLY A 31 -9.97 5.41 10.60
N MET A 32 -8.76 5.28 11.15
CA MET A 32 -7.86 4.15 10.93
C MET A 32 -7.56 3.38 12.22
N ASN A 33 -7.02 2.17 12.08
CA ASN A 33 -6.48 1.44 13.22
C ASN A 33 -5.13 2.06 13.67
N VAL A 34 -4.93 2.20 14.98
CA VAL A 34 -3.67 2.64 15.60
C VAL A 34 -2.46 1.83 15.13
N ALA A 35 -2.64 0.53 14.88
CA ALA A 35 -1.59 -0.34 14.34
C ALA A 35 -1.14 0.10 12.94
N THR A 36 -2.06 0.54 12.08
CA THR A 36 -1.75 1.08 10.76
C THR A 36 -0.95 2.38 10.86
N VAL A 37 -1.36 3.27 11.76
CA VAL A 37 -0.62 4.53 12.04
C VAL A 37 0.81 4.24 12.51
N ARG A 38 0.96 3.36 13.51
CA ARG A 38 2.26 2.92 14.03
C ARG A 38 3.16 2.36 12.93
N ARG A 39 2.62 1.47 12.08
CA ARG A 39 3.36 0.86 10.98
C ARG A 39 3.92 1.90 10.03
N TRP A 40 3.09 2.84 9.55
CA TRP A 40 3.54 3.81 8.55
C TRP A 40 4.46 4.88 9.14
N ARG A 41 4.21 5.31 10.37
CA ARG A 41 5.15 6.19 11.09
C ARG A 41 6.51 5.53 11.25
N ALA A 42 6.56 4.26 11.65
CA ALA A 42 7.82 3.52 11.79
C ALA A 42 8.51 3.29 10.44
N ALA A 43 7.74 2.97 9.38
CA ALA A 43 8.29 2.81 8.04
C ALA A 43 8.96 4.10 7.55
N TYR A 44 8.29 5.25 7.71
CA TYR A 44 8.85 6.56 7.37
C TYR A 44 10.11 6.89 8.18
N ALA A 45 10.11 6.61 9.49
CA ALA A 45 11.29 6.84 10.33
C ALA A 45 12.51 6.01 9.88
N GLN A 46 12.29 4.84 9.27
CA GLN A 46 13.35 3.94 8.80
C GLN A 46 13.82 4.22 7.38
N GLY A 47 12.95 4.67 6.48
CA GLY A 47 13.26 4.78 5.05
C GLY A 47 12.61 5.96 4.34
N GLY A 48 12.17 6.98 5.07
CA GLY A 48 11.61 8.21 4.53
C GLY A 48 10.44 7.99 3.58
N ILE A 49 10.40 8.78 2.51
CA ILE A 49 9.32 8.75 1.51
C ILE A 49 9.30 7.43 0.76
N ASP A 50 10.45 6.83 0.45
CA ASP A 50 10.55 5.56 -0.27
C ASP A 50 9.85 4.43 0.47
N ALA A 51 9.91 4.43 1.81
CA ALA A 51 9.22 3.47 2.64
C ALA A 51 7.68 3.58 2.60
N LEU A 52 7.13 4.68 2.07
CA LEU A 52 5.69 4.87 1.87
C LEU A 52 5.21 4.36 0.52
N LEU A 53 6.11 4.11 -0.44
CA LEU A 53 5.75 3.62 -1.77
C LEU A 53 5.23 2.19 -1.69
N ASP A 54 4.45 1.80 -2.69
CA ASP A 54 4.00 0.41 -2.79
C ASP A 54 5.20 -0.48 -3.10
N ARG A 55 5.48 -1.45 -2.22
CA ARG A 55 6.46 -2.47 -2.57
C ARG A 55 5.91 -3.30 -3.72
N PRO A 56 6.78 -3.75 -4.64
CA PRO A 56 6.38 -4.72 -5.65
C PRO A 56 5.64 -5.86 -4.95
N ARG A 57 4.41 -6.16 -5.41
CA ARG A 57 3.65 -7.27 -4.85
C ARG A 57 4.46 -8.53 -5.15
N THR A 58 5.15 -9.06 -4.14
CA THR A 58 5.83 -10.36 -4.22
C THR A 58 4.78 -11.47 -4.09
N GLY A 59 3.76 -11.44 -4.95
CA GLY A 59 2.88 -12.58 -5.17
C GLY A 59 3.57 -13.57 -6.10
N ARG A 60 3.15 -14.83 -6.10
CA ARG A 60 3.55 -15.78 -7.15
C ARG A 60 3.17 -15.14 -8.50
N PRO A 61 4.11 -14.96 -9.44
CA PRO A 61 3.75 -14.48 -10.77
C PRO A 61 2.65 -15.38 -11.32
N LYS A 62 1.59 -14.78 -11.86
CA LYS A 62 0.55 -15.56 -12.53
C LYS A 62 1.26 -16.32 -13.64
N ALA A 63 1.18 -17.66 -13.63
CA ALA A 63 1.78 -18.44 -14.70
C ALA A 63 1.24 -17.89 -16.03
N GLU A 64 2.14 -17.63 -16.98
CA GLU A 64 1.71 -17.30 -18.33
C GLU A 64 0.84 -18.46 -18.82
N LEU A 65 -0.39 -18.13 -19.22
CA LEU A 65 -1.29 -19.10 -19.84
C LEU A 65 -0.78 -19.32 -21.27
N THR A 66 0.00 -20.36 -21.48
CA THR A 66 0.36 -20.81 -22.82
C THR A 66 -0.81 -21.60 -23.38
N VAL A 67 -1.54 -20.99 -24.32
CA VAL A 67 -2.69 -21.61 -24.99
C VAL A 67 -2.18 -22.31 -26.26
N THR A 68 -2.50 -23.58 -26.43
CA THR A 68 -2.20 -24.29 -27.68
C THR A 68 -3.05 -23.72 -28.83
N GLU A 69 -2.65 -23.99 -30.07
CA GLU A 69 -3.42 -23.50 -31.22
C GLU A 69 -4.84 -24.09 -31.26
N GLU A 70 -5.00 -25.33 -30.80
CA GLU A 70 -6.28 -26.03 -30.69
C GLU A 70 -7.21 -25.35 -29.66
N GLU A 71 -6.65 -24.93 -28.52
CA GLU A 71 -7.39 -24.19 -27.50
C GLU A 71 -7.78 -22.78 -27.98
N ARG A 72 -6.96 -22.10 -28.79
CA ARG A 72 -7.33 -20.82 -29.41
C ARG A 72 -8.53 -20.95 -30.35
N VAL A 73 -8.55 -22.00 -31.17
CA VAL A 73 -9.67 -22.27 -32.10
C VAL A 73 -10.98 -22.50 -31.34
N THR A 74 -10.90 -23.10 -30.15
CA THR A 74 -12.08 -23.35 -29.30
C THR A 74 -12.65 -22.07 -28.69
N LEU A 75 -11.79 -21.10 -28.35
CA LEU A 75 -12.19 -19.81 -27.76
C LEU A 75 -12.71 -18.78 -28.77
N GLN A 76 -12.54 -19.01 -30.07
CA GLN A 76 -12.96 -18.12 -31.16
C GLN A 76 -14.30 -18.52 -31.81
N ARG A 77 -14.97 -19.55 -31.28
CA ARG A 77 -16.30 -20.01 -31.70
C ARG A 77 -17.35 -19.60 -30.68
#